data_AF-A0A5S3SKU8-F1
#
_entry.id   AF-A0A5S3SKU8-F1
#
_cell.length_a   1.000
_cell.length_b   1.000
_cell.length_c   1.000
_cell.angle_alpha   90.00
_cell.angle_beta   90.00
_cell.angle_gamma   90.00
#
_symmetry.space_group_name_H-M   'P 1'
#
loop_
_entity.id
_entity.type
_entity.pdbx_description
1 polymer ?
#
loop_
_entity_poly.entity_id
_entity_poly.type
_entity_poly.pdbx_seq_one_letter_code
_entity_poly.pdbx_strand_id
1 'polypeptide(L)'
;MSYDGFYDRLKVVNKGDFQYARVNFYISDIGTNESCAIKSGTILTEKNEYPLNFTDKAQLLLPFDKQLDSDKAVIVVEPQNPSHDCQLKLQIEANELEGLAFSKQSLYIVNEELDELLTDLSGFFVSKLMWFLLPEQKGVAVTFKSPVQFDDKNITCEKSVCYFAVENSWEDDNAVLGDISQVLKVTPWIVK
;
A
#
# COMPACT_ATOMS: atom_id res chain seq x y z
N MET A 1 -7.34 12.45 13.55
CA MET A 1 -6.53 11.26 13.91
C MET A 1 -5.15 11.73 14.32
N SER A 2 -4.52 11.10 15.31
CA SER A 2 -3.18 11.51 15.75
C SER A 2 -2.13 11.19 14.69
N TYR A 3 -1.16 12.09 14.47
CA TYR A 3 -0.09 11.95 13.48
C TYR A 3 0.96 10.89 13.87
N ASP A 4 1.16 10.65 15.17
CA ASP A 4 2.13 9.66 15.68
C ASP A 4 1.92 8.26 15.07
N GLY A 5 0.67 7.83 14.95
CA GLY A 5 0.31 6.57 14.32
C GLY A 5 0.77 6.50 12.87
N PHE A 6 0.67 7.59 12.10
CA PHE A 6 1.15 7.65 10.71
C PHE A 6 2.68 7.65 10.67
N TYR A 7 3.29 8.50 11.50
CA TYR A 7 4.73 8.65 11.58
C TYR A 7 5.42 7.31 11.89
N ASP A 8 4.87 6.52 12.82
CA ASP A 8 5.42 5.21 13.14
C ASP A 8 5.45 4.24 11.95
N ARG A 9 4.42 4.25 11.09
CA ARG A 9 4.40 3.39 9.90
C ARG A 9 5.30 3.93 8.79
N LEU A 10 5.32 5.25 8.59
CA LEU A 10 6.25 5.90 7.66
C LEU A 10 7.72 5.67 8.07
N LYS A 11 8.00 5.63 9.37
CA LYS A 11 9.32 5.35 9.94
C LYS A 11 9.80 3.93 9.64
N VAL A 12 8.90 2.94 9.60
CA VAL A 12 9.24 1.57 9.21
C VAL A 12 9.71 1.56 7.75
N VAL A 13 8.90 2.14 6.85
CA VAL A 13 9.24 2.23 5.42
C VAL A 13 10.55 2.97 5.19
N ASN A 14 10.78 4.09 5.88
CA ASN A 14 12.01 4.88 5.71
C ASN A 14 13.26 4.27 6.38
N LYS A 15 13.09 3.24 7.22
CA LYS A 15 14.23 2.52 7.83
C LYS A 15 14.59 1.24 7.09
N GLY A 16 13.61 0.60 6.45
CA GLY A 16 13.83 -0.58 5.63
C GLY A 16 14.44 -0.23 4.28
N ASP A 17 14.94 -1.25 3.59
CA ASP A 17 15.52 -1.15 2.25
C ASP A 17 14.48 -1.56 1.21
N PHE A 18 13.41 -0.76 1.08
CA PHE A 18 12.31 -1.03 0.17
C PHE A 18 12.44 -0.18 -1.09
N GLN A 19 12.70 -0.80 -2.24
CA GLN A 19 12.75 -0.07 -3.50
C GLN A 19 11.35 0.30 -3.99
N TYR A 20 10.38 -0.60 -3.90
CA TYR A 20 9.04 -0.48 -4.47
C TYR A 20 7.92 -0.51 -3.42
N ALA A 21 8.08 -1.28 -2.35
CA ALA A 21 7.05 -1.43 -1.32
C ALA A 21 6.90 -0.14 -0.49
N ARG A 22 5.64 0.28 -0.27
CA ARG A 22 5.27 1.48 0.48
C ARG A 22 4.06 1.22 1.35
N VAL A 23 3.87 2.12 2.32
CA VAL A 23 2.62 2.26 3.07
C VAL A 23 1.92 3.52 2.63
N ASN A 24 0.68 3.38 2.18
CA ASN A 24 -0.19 4.46 1.79
C ASN A 24 -1.43 4.52 2.70
N PHE A 25 -1.97 5.73 2.83
CA PHE A 25 -3.11 6.03 3.70
C PHE A 25 -4.25 6.53 2.83
N TYR A 26 -5.38 5.83 2.85
CA TYR A 26 -6.56 6.17 2.06
C TYR A 26 -7.73 6.50 2.97
N ILE A 27 -8.65 7.31 2.47
CA ILE A 27 -9.97 7.46 3.06
C ILE A 27 -10.96 6.67 2.20
N SER A 28 -11.63 5.70 2.80
CA SER A 28 -12.57 4.82 2.12
C SER A 28 -13.85 4.62 2.91
N ASP A 29 -14.95 4.37 2.22
CA ASP A 29 -16.24 4.02 2.81
C ASP A 29 -16.17 2.65 3.51
N ILE A 30 -16.71 2.55 4.73
CA ILE A 30 -16.68 1.31 5.52
C ILE A 30 -17.48 0.18 4.86
N GLY A 31 -18.61 0.50 4.21
CA GLY A 31 -19.52 -0.47 3.62
C GLY A 31 -19.07 -0.94 2.24
N THR A 32 -18.67 0.00 1.37
CA THR A 32 -18.33 -0.31 -0.03
C THR A 32 -16.84 -0.48 -0.28
N ASN A 33 -15.98 -0.02 0.64
CA ASN A 33 -14.52 0.04 0.47
C ASN A 33 -14.08 0.92 -0.72
N GLU A 34 -14.99 1.74 -1.25
CA GLU A 34 -14.70 2.71 -2.31
C GLU A 34 -14.03 3.97 -1.74
N SER A 35 -13.31 4.68 -2.59
CA SER A 35 -12.63 5.94 -2.22
C SER A 35 -13.66 7.02 -1.83
N CYS A 36 -13.46 7.64 -0.67
CA CYS A 36 -14.27 8.77 -0.24
C CYS A 36 -13.66 10.07 -0.75
N ALA A 37 -14.38 10.79 -1.62
CA ALA A 37 -13.95 12.12 -2.07
C ALA A 37 -13.70 13.05 -0.86
N ILE A 38 -12.53 13.70 -0.84
CA ILE A 38 -12.11 14.59 0.23
C ILE A 38 -12.39 16.04 -0.20
N LYS A 39 -13.10 16.78 0.63
CA LYS A 39 -13.38 18.21 0.43
C LYS A 39 -12.20 19.07 0.89
N SER A 40 -11.68 18.77 2.07
CA SER A 40 -10.55 19.48 2.66
C SER A 40 -9.75 18.57 3.58
N GLY A 41 -8.47 18.90 3.77
CA GLY A 41 -7.57 18.19 4.65
C GLY A 41 -6.57 19.14 5.28
N THR A 42 -6.32 18.94 6.57
CA THR A 42 -5.46 19.82 7.37
C THR A 42 -4.63 19.00 8.36
N ILE A 43 -3.39 19.43 8.58
CA ILE A 43 -2.52 19.00 9.66
C ILE A 43 -2.50 20.10 10.73
N LEU A 44 -3.06 19.82 11.90
CA LEU A 44 -3.14 20.76 13.02
C LEU A 44 -2.08 20.41 14.07
N THR A 45 -1.40 21.42 14.59
CA THR A 45 -0.59 21.34 15.82
C THR A 45 -1.18 22.30 16.85
N GLU A 46 -0.63 22.35 18.06
CA GLU A 46 -1.07 23.34 19.06
C GLU A 46 -0.92 24.79 18.59
N LYS A 47 0.03 25.07 17.68
CA LYS A 47 0.42 26.43 17.31
C LYS A 47 0.20 26.77 15.84
N ASN A 48 0.18 25.77 14.97
CA ASN A 48 0.21 25.96 13.53
C ASN A 48 -0.79 25.05 12.82
N GLU A 49 -1.20 25.50 11.64
CA GLU A 49 -2.05 24.78 10.71
C GLU A 49 -1.33 24.64 9.36
N TYR A 50 -1.29 23.44 8.81
CA TYR A 50 -0.67 23.15 7.53
C TYR A 50 -1.68 22.45 6.59
N PRO A 51 -1.66 22.73 5.28
CA PRO A 51 -2.51 22.02 4.33
C PRO A 51 -2.09 20.55 4.22
N LEU A 52 -3.06 19.65 4.22
CA LEU A 52 -2.83 18.24 3.88
C LEU A 52 -3.02 18.06 2.38
N ASN A 53 -1.98 17.57 1.70
CA ASN A 53 -2.10 17.18 0.31
C ASN A 53 -2.79 15.81 0.21
N PHE A 54 -3.62 15.63 -0.81
CA PHE A 54 -4.27 14.36 -1.11
C PHE A 54 -4.51 14.21 -2.61
N THR A 55 -4.72 12.97 -3.07
CA THR A 55 -5.03 12.67 -4.47
C THR A 55 -6.53 12.52 -4.71
N ASP A 56 -6.95 12.53 -5.98
CA ASP A 56 -8.35 12.26 -6.38
C ASP A 56 -8.84 10.86 -5.97
N LYS A 57 -7.93 9.95 -5.63
CA LYS A 57 -8.23 8.62 -5.09
C LYS A 57 -8.30 8.59 -3.57
N ALA A 58 -8.39 9.76 -2.93
CA ALA A 58 -8.44 9.94 -1.48
C ALA A 58 -7.21 9.37 -0.76
N GLN A 59 -6.05 9.36 -1.41
CA GLN A 59 -4.77 9.07 -0.76
C GLN A 59 -4.29 10.31 -0.02
N LEU A 60 -3.99 10.18 1.27
CA LEU A 60 -3.35 11.23 2.05
C LEU A 60 -1.85 11.23 1.77
N LEU A 61 -1.31 12.36 1.34
CA LEU A 61 0.12 12.55 1.08
C LEU A 61 0.77 13.17 2.32
N LEU A 62 1.05 12.31 3.29
CA LEU A 62 1.61 12.71 4.58
C LEU A 62 3.14 12.81 4.49
N PRO A 63 3.75 13.91 4.97
CA PRO A 63 5.20 14.00 5.05
C PRO A 63 5.72 13.03 6.11
N PHE A 64 6.96 12.54 5.96
CA PHE A 64 7.70 11.92 7.05
C PHE A 64 8.45 12.99 7.84
N ASP A 65 7.80 13.55 8.87
CA ASP A 65 8.30 14.70 9.62
C ASP A 65 8.27 14.44 11.14
N LYS A 66 9.47 14.33 11.72
CA LYS A 66 9.64 14.11 13.16
C LYS A 66 9.14 15.28 14.01
N GLN A 67 9.13 16.50 13.49
CA GLN A 67 8.64 17.67 14.20
C GLN A 67 7.13 17.59 14.38
N LEU A 68 6.38 17.17 13.35
CA LEU A 68 4.94 16.96 13.45
C LEU A 68 4.56 15.89 14.49
N ASP A 69 5.35 14.82 14.61
CA ASP A 69 5.18 13.79 15.67
C ASP A 69 5.46 14.36 17.07
N SER A 70 6.51 15.17 17.19
CA SER A 70 6.91 15.82 18.44
C SER A 70 5.87 16.85 18.91
N ASP A 71 5.30 17.61 17.96
CA ASP A 71 4.27 18.62 18.20
C ASP A 71 2.86 18.03 18.36
N LYS A 72 2.74 16.70 18.40
CA LYS A 72 1.47 15.96 18.55
C LYS A 72 0.42 16.41 17.56
N ALA A 73 0.83 16.50 16.29
CA ALA A 73 -0.04 16.91 15.22
C ALA A 73 -1.26 15.99 15.08
N VAL A 74 -2.37 16.55 14.61
CA VAL A 74 -3.62 15.87 14.35
C VAL A 74 -3.99 16.07 12.88
N ILE A 75 -4.26 14.97 12.20
CA ILE A 75 -4.79 14.95 10.84
C ILE A 75 -6.31 15.09 10.88
N VAL A 76 -6.82 16.12 10.22
CA VAL A 76 -8.25 16.40 10.06
C VAL A 76 -8.59 16.30 8.58
N VAL A 77 -9.61 15.52 8.25
CA VAL A 77 -10.10 15.33 6.88
C VAL A 77 -11.60 15.55 6.88
N GLU A 78 -12.08 16.38 5.96
CA GLU A 78 -13.50 16.62 5.73
C GLU A 78 -13.93 15.87 4.45
N PRO A 79 -14.79 14.84 4.55
CA PRO A 79 -15.36 14.18 3.39
C PRO A 79 -16.28 15.12 2.59
N GLN A 80 -16.31 14.96 1.28
CA GLN A 80 -17.21 15.71 0.39
C GLN A 80 -18.67 15.34 0.60
N ASN A 81 -18.95 14.06 0.89
CA ASN A 81 -20.29 13.58 1.19
C ASN A 81 -20.34 13.06 2.64
N PRO A 82 -20.95 13.82 3.57
CA PRO A 82 -21.00 13.45 4.98
C PRO A 82 -21.94 12.27 5.28
N SER A 83 -22.70 11.78 4.28
CA SER A 83 -23.54 10.59 4.43
C SER A 83 -22.79 9.27 4.27
N HIS A 84 -21.53 9.30 3.84
CA HIS A 84 -20.67 8.12 3.80
C HIS A 84 -19.94 7.97 5.13
N ASP A 85 -19.93 6.75 5.65
CA ASP A 85 -19.12 6.38 6.81
C ASP A 85 -17.67 6.18 6.33
N CYS A 86 -16.96 7.28 6.15
CA CYS A 86 -15.58 7.29 5.67
C CYS A 86 -14.60 7.01 6.81
N GLN A 87 -13.68 6.07 6.60
CA GLN A 87 -12.62 5.72 7.55
C GLN A 87 -11.24 5.78 6.91
N LEU A 88 -10.22 5.86 7.77
CA LEU A 88 -8.84 5.65 7.36
C LEU A 88 -8.60 4.17 7.07
N LYS A 89 -7.98 3.91 5.92
CA LYS A 89 -7.49 2.61 5.49
C LYS A 89 -5.98 2.71 5.25
N LEU A 90 -5.23 1.89 5.97
CA LEU A 90 -3.83 1.64 5.67
C LEU A 90 -3.75 0.62 4.53
N GLN A 91 -2.91 0.88 3.54
CA GLN A 91 -2.67 -0.04 2.43
C GLN A 91 -1.18 -0.17 2.16
N ILE A 92 -0.72 -1.42 2.10
CA ILE A 92 0.64 -1.77 1.69
C ILE A 92 0.59 -2.08 0.20
N GLU A 93 1.42 -1.40 -0.59
CA GLU A 93 1.43 -1.54 -2.04
C GLU A 93 2.74 -1.05 -2.67
N ALA A 94 2.98 -1.47 -3.90
CA ALA A 94 3.92 -0.84 -4.82
C ALA A 94 3.13 -0.15 -5.93
N ASN A 95 3.27 1.17 -6.07
CA ASN A 95 2.57 1.98 -7.06
C ASN A 95 3.50 2.93 -7.84
N GLU A 96 4.74 3.10 -7.38
CA GLU A 96 5.83 3.78 -8.10
C GLU A 96 6.65 2.72 -8.85
N LEU A 97 6.19 2.37 -10.05
CA LEU A 97 6.76 1.29 -10.87
C LEU A 97 7.52 1.80 -12.10
N GLU A 98 7.80 3.10 -12.16
CA GLU A 98 8.49 3.70 -13.29
C GLU A 98 9.91 3.13 -13.42
N GLY A 99 10.27 2.71 -14.64
CA GLY A 99 11.57 2.09 -14.92
C GLY A 99 11.67 0.59 -14.57
N LEU A 100 10.66 0.00 -13.91
CA LEU A 100 10.62 -1.43 -13.64
C LEU A 100 10.09 -2.20 -14.86
N ALA A 101 10.79 -3.25 -15.29
CA ALA A 101 10.22 -4.17 -16.27
C ALA A 101 9.08 -4.98 -15.64
N PHE A 102 7.94 -5.14 -16.31
CA PHE A 102 6.92 -6.06 -15.82
C PHE A 102 7.31 -7.50 -16.16
N SER A 103 8.06 -8.13 -15.26
CA SER A 103 8.65 -9.47 -15.41
C SER A 103 8.43 -10.31 -14.15
N LYS A 104 8.66 -11.62 -14.24
CA LYS A 104 8.59 -12.52 -13.08
C LYS A 104 9.59 -12.14 -11.99
N GLN A 105 10.85 -11.89 -12.34
CA GLN A 105 11.88 -11.42 -11.40
C GLN A 105 11.46 -10.12 -10.70
N SER A 106 10.91 -9.16 -11.44
CA SER A 106 10.42 -7.91 -10.83
C SER A 106 9.29 -8.16 -9.84
N LEU A 107 8.35 -9.06 -10.17
CA LEU A 107 7.27 -9.42 -9.26
C LEU A 107 7.77 -10.22 -8.06
N TYR A 108 8.85 -11.00 -8.20
CA TYR A 108 9.52 -11.66 -7.09
C TYR A 108 10.13 -10.63 -6.13
N ILE A 109 10.88 -9.65 -6.63
CA ILE A 109 11.44 -8.57 -5.80
C ILE A 109 10.33 -7.81 -5.06
N VAL A 110 9.28 -7.41 -5.78
CA VAL A 110 8.15 -6.71 -5.16
C VAL A 110 7.44 -7.60 -4.13
N ASN A 111 7.32 -8.90 -4.37
CA ASN A 111 6.74 -9.84 -3.42
C ASN A 111 7.54 -9.88 -2.10
N GLU A 112 8.86 -10.06 -2.17
CA GLU A 112 9.72 -10.12 -0.99
C GLU A 112 9.65 -8.83 -0.18
N GLU A 113 9.74 -7.67 -0.84
CA GLU A 113 9.63 -6.37 -0.15
C GLU A 113 8.27 -6.17 0.52
N LEU A 114 7.18 -6.61 -0.11
CA LEU A 114 5.84 -6.53 0.45
C LEU A 114 5.68 -7.42 1.68
N ASP A 115 6.26 -8.63 1.66
CA ASP A 115 6.25 -9.57 2.77
C ASP A 115 7.11 -9.09 3.95
N GLU A 116 8.31 -8.57 3.66
CA GLU A 116 9.18 -7.97 4.67
C GLU A 116 8.52 -6.74 5.32
N LEU A 117 7.91 -5.86 4.51
CA LEU A 117 7.20 -4.70 5.04
C LEU A 117 5.99 -5.08 5.89
N LEU A 118 5.22 -6.10 5.49
CA LEU A 118 4.13 -6.66 6.31
C LEU A 118 4.65 -7.17 7.66
N THR A 119 5.76 -7.89 7.65
CA THR A 119 6.41 -8.44 8.84
C THR A 119 6.87 -7.32 9.78
N ASP A 120 7.54 -6.30 9.25
CA ASP A 120 8.04 -5.17 10.03
C ASP A 120 6.92 -4.32 10.63
N LEU A 121 5.84 -4.08 9.88
CA LEU A 121 4.67 -3.33 10.36
C LEU A 121 3.91 -4.08 11.46
N SER A 122 3.97 -5.40 11.46
CA SER A 122 3.37 -6.24 12.51
C SER A 122 4.14 -6.15 13.84
N GLY A 123 5.35 -5.59 13.80
CA GLY A 123 6.17 -5.32 14.97
C GLY A 123 6.84 -6.57 15.53
N PHE A 124 7.83 -6.35 16.38
CA PHE A 124 8.71 -7.39 16.93
C PHE A 124 7.95 -8.55 17.60
N PHE A 125 6.87 -8.26 18.34
CA PHE A 125 6.13 -9.26 19.08
C PHE A 125 5.41 -10.24 18.16
N VAL A 126 4.72 -9.71 17.14
CA VAL A 126 3.99 -10.56 16.19
C VAL A 126 4.99 -11.29 15.29
N SER A 127 5.97 -10.60 14.73
CA SER A 127 6.97 -11.21 13.83
C SER A 127 7.83 -12.31 14.48
N LYS A 128 8.20 -12.20 15.77
CA LYS A 128 9.11 -13.17 16.41
C LYS A 128 8.44 -14.19 17.32
N LEU A 129 7.34 -13.83 17.98
CA LEU A 129 6.72 -14.70 18.99
C LEU A 129 5.39 -15.29 18.53
N MET A 130 4.64 -14.54 17.73
CA MET A 130 3.31 -14.93 17.22
C MET A 130 3.26 -14.91 15.71
N TRP A 131 4.33 -15.38 15.05
CA TRP A 131 4.47 -15.31 13.59
C TRP A 131 3.36 -16.07 12.86
N PHE A 132 2.78 -17.09 13.50
CA PHE A 132 1.63 -17.85 13.00
C PHE A 132 0.33 -17.03 12.93
N LEU A 133 0.29 -15.81 13.52
CA LEU A 133 -0.81 -14.86 13.37
C LEU A 133 -0.62 -13.93 12.16
N LEU A 134 0.57 -13.96 11.55
CA LEU A 134 0.81 -13.16 10.34
C LEU A 134 -0.01 -13.74 9.19
N PRO A 135 -0.63 -12.86 8.38
CA PRO A 135 -1.25 -13.29 7.14
C PRO A 135 -0.21 -13.92 6.21
N GLU A 136 -0.50 -15.10 5.66
CA GLU A 136 0.38 -15.75 4.69
C GLU A 136 0.23 -15.08 3.31
N GLN A 137 1.34 -14.53 2.81
CA GLN A 137 1.43 -13.98 1.47
C GLN A 137 1.76 -15.10 0.48
N LYS A 138 0.81 -15.44 -0.41
CA LYS A 138 1.02 -16.44 -1.47
C LYS A 138 1.69 -15.86 -2.71
N GLY A 139 1.75 -14.54 -2.82
CA GLY A 139 2.24 -13.83 -3.98
C GLY A 139 1.74 -12.40 -4.01
N VAL A 140 1.46 -11.91 -5.22
CA VAL A 140 1.02 -10.52 -5.42
C VAL A 140 -0.28 -10.42 -6.20
N ALA A 141 -1.09 -9.42 -5.88
CA ALA A 141 -2.24 -9.01 -6.65
C ALA A 141 -1.90 -7.75 -7.45
N VAL A 142 -1.91 -7.86 -8.77
CA VAL A 142 -1.58 -6.76 -9.70
C VAL A 142 -2.88 -6.17 -10.24
N THR A 143 -3.09 -4.88 -10.01
CA THR A 143 -4.22 -4.13 -10.57
C THR A 143 -3.80 -3.47 -11.88
N PHE A 144 -4.53 -3.71 -12.96
CA PHE A 144 -4.27 -3.17 -14.29
C PHE A 144 -5.24 -2.03 -14.65
N LYS A 145 -4.85 -1.20 -15.62
CA LYS A 145 -5.71 -0.15 -16.22
C LYS A 145 -6.94 -0.71 -16.91
N SER A 146 -6.86 -1.93 -17.43
CA SER A 146 -7.93 -2.63 -18.12
C SER A 146 -7.80 -4.14 -17.90
N PRO A 147 -8.88 -4.92 -18.08
CA PRO A 147 -8.81 -6.37 -17.97
C PRO A 147 -7.73 -6.96 -18.89
N VAL A 148 -6.92 -7.85 -18.33
CA VAL A 148 -5.87 -8.60 -19.03
C VAL A 148 -6.10 -10.10 -18.80
N GLN A 149 -5.46 -10.93 -19.63
CA GLN A 149 -5.50 -12.38 -19.52
C GLN A 149 -4.09 -12.93 -19.64
N PHE A 150 -3.79 -13.96 -18.87
CA PHE A 150 -2.53 -14.69 -18.90
C PHE A 150 -2.85 -16.17 -19.13
N ASP A 151 -2.07 -16.82 -19.98
CA ASP A 151 -2.12 -18.28 -20.16
C ASP A 151 -1.07 -18.94 -19.26
N ASP A 152 -1.29 -18.83 -17.94
CA ASP A 152 -0.42 -19.42 -16.93
C ASP A 152 -1.27 -19.94 -15.76
N LYS A 153 -1.05 -21.20 -15.37
CA LYS A 153 -1.76 -21.85 -14.27
C LYS A 153 -1.54 -21.19 -12.90
N ASN A 154 -0.47 -20.42 -12.74
CA ASN A 154 -0.11 -19.72 -11.51
C ASN A 154 -0.70 -18.30 -11.46
N ILE A 155 -1.44 -17.89 -12.50
CA ILE A 155 -2.05 -16.56 -12.60
C ILE A 155 -3.57 -16.70 -12.73
N THR A 156 -4.31 -16.08 -11.82
CA THR A 156 -5.77 -16.02 -11.87
C THR A 156 -6.21 -14.57 -12.01
N CYS A 157 -7.04 -14.25 -13.00
CA CYS A 157 -7.53 -12.89 -13.23
C CYS A 157 -9.02 -12.74 -12.96
N GLU A 158 -9.39 -11.71 -12.21
CA GLU A 158 -10.76 -11.27 -11.97
C GLU A 158 -10.89 -9.79 -12.36
N LYS A 159 -11.61 -9.53 -13.47
CA LYS A 159 -11.71 -8.18 -14.08
C LYS A 159 -10.32 -7.61 -14.39
N SER A 160 -9.94 -6.50 -13.75
CA SER A 160 -8.66 -5.83 -13.93
C SER A 160 -7.65 -6.17 -12.83
N VAL A 161 -7.90 -7.19 -12.00
CA VAL A 161 -6.96 -7.64 -10.97
C VAL A 161 -6.52 -9.05 -11.32
N CYS A 162 -5.22 -9.29 -11.37
CA CYS A 162 -4.67 -10.65 -11.50
C CYS A 162 -3.82 -11.00 -10.28
N TYR A 163 -4.01 -12.20 -9.78
CA TYR A 163 -3.31 -12.78 -8.65
C TYR A 163 -2.22 -13.70 -9.18
N PHE A 164 -0.97 -13.37 -8.87
CA PHE A 164 0.22 -14.12 -9.29
C PHE A 164 0.71 -14.90 -8.08
N ALA A 165 0.68 -16.24 -8.15
CA ALA A 165 1.39 -17.09 -7.20
C ALA A 165 2.88 -16.99 -7.50
N VAL A 166 3.61 -16.25 -6.67
CA VAL A 166 5.04 -16.03 -6.86
C VAL A 166 5.80 -17.22 -6.28
N GLU A 167 6.73 -17.77 -7.04
CA GLU A 167 7.56 -18.91 -6.65
C GLU A 167 9.02 -18.49 -6.54
N ASN A 168 9.81 -19.17 -5.69
CA ASN A 168 11.25 -18.91 -5.56
C ASN A 168 12.02 -19.08 -6.89
N SER A 169 11.49 -19.87 -7.83
CA SER A 169 12.07 -20.04 -9.16
C SER A 169 12.07 -18.74 -9.99
N TRP A 170 11.33 -17.71 -9.56
CA TRP A 170 11.22 -16.43 -10.26
C TRP A 170 12.35 -15.46 -9.94
N GLU A 171 13.16 -15.72 -8.91
CA GLU A 171 14.27 -14.85 -8.48
C GLU A 171 15.21 -14.49 -9.65
N ASP A 172 15.46 -15.45 -10.55
CA ASP A 172 16.30 -15.27 -11.75
C ASP A 172 15.50 -15.31 -13.06
N ASP A 173 14.17 -15.41 -13.02
CA ASP A 173 13.32 -15.52 -14.22
C ASP A 173 12.99 -14.14 -14.80
N ASN A 174 13.73 -13.76 -15.84
CA ASN A 174 13.57 -12.49 -16.55
C ASN A 174 12.41 -12.50 -17.58
N ALA A 175 11.55 -13.52 -17.58
CA ALA A 175 10.43 -13.58 -18.52
C ALA A 175 9.51 -12.36 -18.34
N VAL A 176 9.36 -11.61 -19.44
CA VAL A 176 8.50 -10.43 -19.51
C VAL A 176 7.04 -10.88 -19.54
N LEU A 177 6.25 -10.32 -18.64
CA LEU A 177 4.82 -10.60 -18.48
C LEU A 177 3.95 -9.57 -19.24
N GLY A 178 4.53 -8.44 -19.65
CA GLY A 178 3.81 -7.42 -20.41
C GLY A 178 4.41 -6.03 -20.25
N ASP A 179 3.57 -5.01 -20.46
CA ASP A 179 3.95 -3.61 -20.32
C ASP A 179 3.62 -3.09 -18.90
N ILE A 180 4.65 -2.62 -18.18
CA ILE A 180 4.52 -2.03 -16.84
C ILE A 180 3.59 -0.81 -16.83
N SER A 181 3.48 -0.10 -17.96
CA SER A 181 2.61 1.08 -18.08
C SER A 181 1.13 0.73 -17.89
N GLN A 182 0.76 -0.54 -18.03
CA GLN A 182 -0.61 -1.02 -17.79
C GLN A 182 -0.88 -1.35 -16.32
N VAL A 183 0.15 -1.44 -15.49
CA VAL A 183 0.03 -1.73 -14.05
C VAL A 183 -0.26 -0.44 -13.30
N LEU A 184 -1.32 -0.45 -12.50
CA LEU A 184 -1.69 0.66 -11.60
C LEU A 184 -1.07 0.53 -10.23
N LYS A 185 -1.02 -0.70 -9.69
CA LYS A 185 -0.42 -1.02 -8.40
C LYS A 185 -0.25 -2.53 -8.24
N VAL A 186 0.63 -2.91 -7.34
CA VAL A 186 0.84 -4.27 -6.85
C VAL A 186 0.59 -4.29 -5.35
N THR A 187 -0.21 -5.22 -4.86
CA THR A 187 -0.50 -5.39 -3.43
C THR A 187 -0.21 -6.82 -2.98
N PRO A 188 0.00 -7.08 -1.69
CA PRO A 188 0.12 -8.44 -1.17
C PRO A 188 -1.11 -9.28 -1.54
N TRP A 189 -0.90 -10.51 -2.02
CA TRP A 189 -1.97 -11.49 -2.12
C TRP A 189 -1.99 -12.37 -0.86
N ILE A 190 -2.82 -11.96 0.08
CA ILE A 190 -3.04 -12.70 1.32
C ILE A 190 -4.13 -13.75 1.11
N VAL A 191 -3.81 -15.00 1.44
CA VAL A 191 -4.79 -16.10 1.53
C VAL A 191 -5.32 -16.21 2.96
N LYS A 192 -6.61 -16.54 3.08
CA LYS A 192 -7.29 -16.80 4.35
C LYS A 192 -7.14 -18.25 4.78
#